data_AF-A0A841B254-F1
#
_entry.id   AF-A0A841B254-F1
#
_cell.length_a   1.000
_cell.length_b   1.000
_cell.length_c   1.000
_cell.angle_alpha   90.00
_cell.angle_beta   90.00
_cell.angle_gamma   90.00
#
_symmetry.space_group_name_H-M   'P 1'
#
loop_
_entity.id
_entity.type
_entity.pdbx_description
1 polymer ?
#
loop_
_entity_poly.entity_id
_entity_poly.type
_entity_poly.pdbx_seq_one_letter_code
_entity_poly.pdbx_strand_id
1 'polypeptide(L)'
;MRQLTYGGVPIPGLNDLVRTAIRLHPAPGEPRPDESHFGGPLLWPSDEPWPECPVTWPPDPDASDDAWAGGHPLEGPVPVMVSAAQFFRDDFPELPFPEGTDVLQILFCPLEHDSPHHSAPAVRLVWRDSGEVGDIADPPPAPEEAQADFLPVPCVFEPCSIDELPRLCDFPPETRAALGIPEGASDDPEGWPELDHYSKIGGWTAWYATGRHELGCRECGAELRQTISLATEEHEVGCGCEVAEDEPAGWSFHRRGALNIFTCPADVTHPFKVRVD
;
A
#
# COMPACT_ATOMS: atom_id res chain seq x y z
N MET A 1 -6.57 -24.86 -13.28
CA MET A 1 -6.98 -23.54 -13.80
C MET A 1 -8.49 -23.49 -13.85
N ARG A 2 -9.13 -22.61 -13.06
CA ARG A 2 -10.54 -22.29 -13.26
C ARG A 2 -10.65 -21.64 -14.64
N GLN A 3 -11.41 -22.23 -15.56
CA GLN A 3 -11.67 -21.60 -16.85
C GLN A 3 -12.71 -20.51 -16.62
N LEU A 4 -12.25 -19.33 -16.19
CA LEU A 4 -13.12 -18.19 -15.98
C LEU A 4 -13.65 -17.69 -17.32
N THR A 5 -14.90 -17.23 -17.30
CA THR A 5 -15.62 -16.78 -18.48
C THR A 5 -16.24 -15.41 -18.25
N TYR A 6 -16.22 -14.55 -19.26
CA TYR A 6 -17.00 -13.31 -19.29
C TYR A 6 -18.22 -13.52 -20.19
N GLY A 7 -19.44 -13.38 -19.65
CA GLY A 7 -20.67 -13.60 -20.43
C GLY A 7 -20.79 -15.00 -21.05
N GLY A 8 -20.19 -16.02 -20.42
CA GLY A 8 -20.14 -17.40 -20.93
C GLY A 8 -19.05 -17.67 -21.98
N VAL A 9 -18.23 -16.68 -22.32
CA VAL A 9 -17.09 -16.81 -23.23
C VAL A 9 -15.79 -16.98 -22.44
N PRO A 10 -14.96 -18.00 -22.72
CA PRO A 10 -13.64 -18.13 -22.10
C PRO A 10 -12.78 -16.91 -22.35
N ILE A 11 -12.03 -16.48 -21.34
CA ILE A 11 -11.18 -15.29 -21.43
C ILE A 11 -9.83 -15.67 -22.04
N PRO A 12 -9.51 -15.23 -23.28
CA PRO A 12 -8.25 -15.55 -23.93
C PRO A 12 -7.08 -14.88 -23.18
N GLY A 13 -5.96 -15.58 -23.04
CA GLY A 13 -4.75 -15.02 -22.41
C GLY A 13 -4.86 -14.74 -20.92
N LEU A 14 -5.92 -15.19 -20.23
CA LEU A 14 -6.12 -14.90 -18.80
C LEU A 14 -4.93 -15.33 -17.92
N ASN A 15 -4.30 -16.46 -18.25
CA ASN A 15 -3.11 -16.94 -17.53
C ASN A 15 -1.91 -16.02 -17.71
N ASP A 16 -1.82 -15.30 -18.84
CA ASP A 16 -0.73 -14.35 -19.10
C ASP A 16 -0.92 -13.05 -18.31
N LEU A 17 -2.11 -12.85 -17.73
CA LEU A 17 -2.43 -11.73 -16.86
C LEU A 17 -2.30 -12.07 -15.37
N VAL A 18 -1.99 -13.32 -15.01
CA VAL A 18 -1.76 -13.69 -13.61
C VAL A 18 -0.53 -12.95 -13.10
N ARG A 19 -0.64 -12.36 -11.91
CA ARG A 19 0.48 -11.77 -11.18
C ARG A 19 0.63 -12.46 -9.84
N THR A 20 1.86 -12.81 -9.51
CA THR A 20 2.19 -13.23 -8.16
C THR A 20 2.22 -12.01 -7.24
N ALA A 21 1.55 -12.10 -6.10
CA ALA A 21 1.64 -11.16 -5.00
C ALA A 21 2.15 -11.89 -3.75
N ILE A 22 2.77 -11.15 -2.83
CA ILE A 22 3.09 -11.66 -1.50
C ILE A 22 2.07 -11.10 -0.54
N ARG A 23 1.14 -11.94 -0.06
CA ARG A 23 0.25 -11.56 1.03
C ARG A 23 1.06 -11.47 2.30
N LEU A 24 0.90 -10.37 3.03
CA LEU A 24 1.65 -10.08 4.26
C LEU A 24 1.14 -10.87 5.47
N HIS A 25 -0.17 -11.12 5.52
CA HIS A 25 -0.85 -11.87 6.59
C HIS A 25 -0.36 -11.49 7.99
N PRO A 26 -0.79 -10.31 8.49
CA PRO A 26 -0.39 -9.81 9.80
C PRO A 26 -0.84 -10.75 10.93
N ALA A 27 0.06 -11.04 11.86
CA ALA A 27 -0.20 -11.89 13.02
C ALA A 27 0.23 -11.17 14.32
N PRO A 28 -0.50 -11.34 15.44
CA PRO A 28 -0.11 -10.74 16.71
C PRO A 28 1.33 -11.11 17.12
N GLY A 29 2.12 -10.10 17.48
CA GLY A 29 3.51 -10.29 17.88
C GLY A 29 4.15 -9.01 18.41
N GLU A 30 5.30 -9.15 19.07
CA GLU A 30 6.12 -8.04 19.56
C GLU A 30 7.34 -7.89 18.64
N PRO A 31 7.25 -7.10 17.54
CA PRO A 31 8.31 -7.00 16.56
C PRO A 31 9.54 -6.29 17.09
N ARG A 32 10.72 -6.70 16.59
CA ARG A 32 12.00 -6.07 16.89
C ARG A 32 12.44 -5.13 15.75
N PRO A 33 13.35 -4.17 16.01
CA PRO A 33 13.84 -3.26 14.98
C PRO A 33 14.61 -3.95 13.84
N ASP A 34 15.11 -5.16 14.06
CA ASP A 34 15.83 -5.98 13.07
C ASP A 34 14.92 -6.95 12.30
N GLU A 35 13.60 -6.74 12.35
CA GLU A 35 12.59 -7.59 11.70
C GLU A 35 11.67 -6.79 10.79
N SER A 36 11.07 -7.46 9.80
CA SER A 36 9.98 -6.89 9.01
C SER A 36 8.64 -6.99 9.76
N HIS A 37 7.91 -5.89 9.86
CA HIS A 37 6.72 -5.79 10.71
C HIS A 37 5.84 -4.58 10.39
N PHE A 38 4.70 -4.49 11.07
CA PHE A 38 3.85 -3.31 11.13
C PHE A 38 3.72 -2.81 12.58
N GLY A 39 3.65 -1.49 12.77
CA GLY A 39 3.47 -0.78 14.05
C GLY A 39 4.55 -0.90 15.12
N GLY A 40 5.60 -1.68 14.86
CA GLY A 40 6.76 -1.86 15.73
C GLY A 40 7.80 -0.73 15.68
N PRO A 41 8.91 -0.90 16.42
CA PRO A 41 10.02 0.04 16.43
C PRO A 41 10.80 -0.02 15.10
N LEU A 42 11.02 1.14 14.48
CA LEU A 42 11.86 1.24 13.29
C LEU A 42 13.34 1.15 13.65
N LEU A 43 14.15 0.63 12.72
CA LEU A 43 15.60 0.75 12.70
C LEU A 43 16.00 2.21 12.38
N TRP A 44 15.65 3.14 13.27
CA TRP A 44 15.87 4.58 13.10
C TRP A 44 17.11 5.03 13.89
N PRO A 45 18.12 5.67 13.27
CA PRO A 45 19.29 6.16 13.98
C PRO A 45 18.95 7.25 15.00
N SER A 46 19.55 7.17 16.19
CA SER A 46 19.38 8.15 17.26
C SER A 46 19.96 9.54 16.96
N ASP A 47 20.87 9.64 16.00
CA ASP A 47 21.45 10.90 15.53
C ASP A 47 20.67 11.54 14.37
N GLU A 48 19.65 10.86 13.84
CA GLU A 48 18.77 11.37 12.79
C GLU A 48 17.46 11.90 13.39
N PRO A 49 17.04 13.14 13.09
CA PRO A 49 15.78 13.69 13.60
C PRO A 49 14.60 12.85 13.12
N TRP A 50 13.65 12.61 14.03
CA TRP A 50 12.44 11.86 13.69
C TRP A 50 11.60 12.62 12.64
N PRO A 51 11.01 11.94 11.64
CA PRO A 51 10.26 12.61 10.59
C PRO A 51 9.01 13.31 11.12
N GLU A 52 8.83 14.57 10.72
CA GLU A 52 7.58 15.31 10.83
C GLU A 52 6.85 15.28 9.49
N CYS A 53 5.51 15.31 9.51
CA CYS A 53 4.69 15.36 8.31
C CYS A 53 4.76 16.77 7.69
N PRO A 54 5.45 17.01 6.57
CA PRO A 54 5.69 18.37 6.15
C PRO A 54 4.38 19.07 5.77
N VAL A 55 4.26 20.33 6.20
CA VAL A 55 3.07 21.19 6.07
C VAL A 55 2.51 21.29 4.64
N THR A 56 3.35 21.08 3.63
CA THR A 56 2.99 21.13 2.20
C THR A 56 3.11 19.75 1.53
N TRP A 57 2.86 18.66 2.25
CA TRP A 57 2.93 17.31 1.70
C TRP A 57 1.62 16.94 1.00
N PRO A 58 1.60 16.83 -0.34
CA PRO A 58 0.63 15.94 -0.94
C PRO A 58 1.31 14.59 -1.23
N PRO A 59 0.81 13.45 -0.69
CA PRO A 59 1.17 12.12 -1.17
C PRO A 59 0.73 11.87 -2.63
N ASP A 60 -0.03 12.80 -3.22
CA ASP A 60 -0.20 12.88 -4.66
C ASP A 60 0.57 14.09 -5.18
N PRO A 61 1.77 13.93 -5.76
CA PRO A 61 2.48 15.06 -6.34
C PRO A 61 1.56 15.76 -7.36
N ASP A 62 0.73 14.99 -8.07
CA ASP A 62 -0.57 15.32 -8.70
C ASP A 62 -1.26 16.61 -8.24
N ALA A 63 -1.55 16.63 -6.95
CA ALA A 63 -2.51 17.53 -6.34
C ALA A 63 -1.93 18.95 -6.24
N SER A 64 -2.64 19.91 -6.82
CA SER A 64 -2.42 21.32 -6.49
C SER A 64 -2.72 21.57 -5.01
N ASP A 65 -2.07 22.56 -4.40
CA ASP A 65 -2.33 22.97 -3.00
C ASP A 65 -3.84 23.18 -2.71
N ASP A 66 -4.58 23.70 -3.69
CA ASP A 66 -6.04 23.95 -3.60
C ASP A 66 -6.91 22.69 -3.72
N ALA A 67 -6.33 21.51 -3.98
CA ALA A 67 -7.05 20.24 -4.13
C ALA A 67 -7.35 19.56 -2.78
N TRP A 68 -6.78 20.06 -1.69
CA TRP A 68 -6.95 19.49 -0.36
C TRP A 68 -8.20 20.08 0.30
N ALA A 69 -9.17 19.21 0.58
CA ALA A 69 -10.38 19.59 1.31
C ALA A 69 -10.13 19.68 2.82
N GLY A 70 -9.11 18.97 3.32
CA GLY A 70 -8.70 18.97 4.72
C GLY A 70 -7.32 18.34 4.95
N GLY A 71 -6.69 18.71 6.06
CA GLY A 71 -5.39 18.24 6.52
C GLY A 71 -5.05 18.90 7.85
N HIS A 72 -3.90 18.57 8.45
CA HIS A 72 -3.49 19.25 9.67
C HIS A 72 -3.19 20.75 9.39
N PRO A 73 -3.46 21.66 10.35
CA PRO A 73 -3.33 23.10 10.11
C PRO A 73 -1.91 23.51 9.67
N LEU A 74 -1.80 24.37 8.65
CA LEU A 74 -0.51 24.92 8.21
C LEU A 74 0.13 25.86 9.24
N GLU A 75 -0.69 26.45 10.12
CA GLU A 75 -0.28 27.43 11.14
C GLU A 75 -0.15 26.83 12.56
N GLY A 76 -0.04 25.50 12.68
CA GLY A 76 0.11 24.77 13.95
C GLY A 76 1.42 23.97 14.06
N PRO A 77 1.66 23.29 15.20
CA PRO A 77 2.76 22.34 15.34
C PRO A 77 2.65 21.23 14.29
N VAL A 78 3.75 20.94 13.61
CA VAL A 78 3.82 19.87 12.62
C VAL A 78 3.77 18.52 13.37
N PRO A 79 2.85 17.61 13.03
CA PRO A 79 2.76 16.35 13.74
C PRO A 79 4.00 15.49 13.43
N VAL A 80 4.57 14.91 14.49
CA VAL A 80 5.54 13.82 14.34
C VAL A 80 4.84 12.64 13.67
N MET A 81 5.52 12.01 12.71
CA MET A 81 4.99 10.81 12.06
C MET A 81 5.16 9.60 12.98
N VAL A 82 4.26 8.62 12.90
CA VAL A 82 4.34 7.36 13.65
C VAL A 82 4.93 6.25 12.77
N SER A 83 5.58 5.27 13.39
CA SER A 83 6.10 4.09 12.72
C SER A 83 4.96 3.24 12.18
N ALA A 84 4.88 3.09 10.85
CA ALA A 84 3.83 2.30 10.21
C ALA A 84 4.30 0.90 9.89
N ALA A 85 5.40 0.76 9.14
CA ALA A 85 5.91 -0.55 8.76
C ALA A 85 7.41 -0.50 8.49
N GLN A 86 8.03 -1.67 8.56
CA GLN A 86 9.41 -1.88 8.15
C GLN A 86 9.51 -3.19 7.36
N PHE A 87 10.28 -3.18 6.28
CA PHE A 87 10.51 -4.35 5.43
C PHE A 87 12.00 -4.48 5.12
N PHE A 88 12.56 -5.64 5.44
CA PHE A 88 13.91 -6.02 5.05
C PHE A 88 13.90 -6.72 3.69
N ARG A 89 14.93 -6.44 2.88
CA ARG A 89 15.14 -7.05 1.56
C ARG A 89 15.26 -8.57 1.63
N ASP A 90 15.83 -9.10 2.71
CA ASP A 90 16.00 -10.55 2.88
C ASP A 90 14.67 -11.28 3.09
N ASP A 91 13.70 -10.63 3.75
CA ASP A 91 12.35 -11.17 3.95
C ASP A 91 11.46 -10.97 2.71
N PHE A 92 11.61 -9.81 2.04
CA PHE A 92 10.76 -9.36 0.94
C PHE A 92 11.57 -8.88 -0.28
N PRO A 93 12.25 -9.80 -0.98
CA PRO A 93 13.08 -9.44 -2.16
C PRO A 93 12.25 -8.93 -3.35
N GLU A 94 10.94 -9.11 -3.35
CA GLU A 94 10.00 -8.58 -4.34
C GLU A 94 9.84 -7.06 -4.27
N LEU A 95 10.18 -6.43 -3.14
CA LEU A 95 10.16 -4.99 -3.00
C LEU A 95 11.35 -4.33 -3.73
N PRO A 96 11.16 -3.17 -4.37
CA PRO A 96 12.25 -2.41 -4.93
C PRO A 96 13.01 -1.65 -3.84
N PHE A 97 14.32 -1.83 -3.82
CA PHE A 97 15.25 -1.12 -2.92
C PHE A 97 16.32 -0.42 -3.77
N PRO A 98 16.54 0.89 -3.58
CA PRO A 98 17.66 1.60 -4.18
C PRO A 98 19.01 0.93 -3.91
N GLU A 99 19.99 1.21 -4.76
CA GLU A 99 21.36 0.73 -4.57
C GLU A 99 21.89 1.15 -3.19
N GLY A 100 22.51 0.20 -2.48
CA GLY A 100 23.07 0.43 -1.14
C GLY A 100 22.03 0.48 -0.01
N THR A 101 20.77 0.10 -0.24
CA THR A 101 19.75 0.01 0.82
C THR A 101 19.18 -1.39 0.91
N ASP A 102 18.73 -1.79 2.08
CA ASP A 102 18.15 -3.11 2.36
C ASP A 102 16.95 -3.05 3.30
N VAL A 103 16.58 -1.86 3.78
CA VAL A 103 15.39 -1.62 4.60
C VAL A 103 14.51 -0.55 3.96
N LEU A 104 13.21 -0.84 3.86
CA LEU A 104 12.16 0.13 3.55
C LEU A 104 11.37 0.39 4.83
N GLN A 105 11.32 1.64 5.26
CA GLN A 105 10.57 2.11 6.40
C GLN A 105 9.41 2.98 5.90
N ILE A 106 8.23 2.74 6.46
CA ILE A 106 7.01 3.49 6.18
C ILE A 106 6.59 4.20 7.45
N LEU A 107 6.35 5.50 7.35
CA LEU A 107 5.78 6.30 8.43
C LEU A 107 4.45 6.89 8.01
N PHE A 108 3.54 7.01 8.97
CA PHE A 108 2.24 7.64 8.80
C PHE A 108 2.17 8.95 9.55
N CYS A 109 1.53 9.96 8.96
CA CYS A 109 1.00 11.05 9.77
C CYS A 109 -0.24 10.54 10.51
N PRO A 110 -0.29 10.60 11.85
CA PRO A 110 -1.42 10.08 12.62
C PRO A 110 -2.66 10.98 12.56
N LEU A 111 -2.68 11.99 11.68
CA LEU A 111 -3.81 12.89 11.45
C LEU A 111 -4.37 12.66 10.04
N GLU A 112 -5.67 12.93 9.86
CA GLU A 112 -6.34 12.77 8.57
C GLU A 112 -5.91 13.78 7.53
N HIS A 113 -5.72 13.27 6.31
CA HIS A 113 -5.47 14.03 5.11
C HIS A 113 -6.60 13.71 4.13
N ASP A 114 -7.29 14.76 3.66
CA ASP A 114 -8.46 14.63 2.80
C ASP A 114 -8.28 15.40 1.49
N SER A 115 -8.32 14.66 0.39
CA SER A 115 -8.32 15.12 -0.98
C SER A 115 -9.32 14.28 -1.78
N PRO A 116 -9.69 14.69 -3.01
CA PRO A 116 -10.64 13.94 -3.85
C PRO A 116 -10.32 12.45 -4.05
N HIS A 117 -9.07 12.04 -3.84
CA HIS A 117 -8.59 10.66 -4.07
C HIS A 117 -7.90 10.04 -2.85
N HIS A 118 -7.93 10.69 -1.69
CA HIS A 118 -7.23 10.23 -0.49
C HIS A 118 -7.92 10.79 0.75
N SER A 119 -8.48 9.90 1.58
CA SER A 119 -9.00 10.20 2.92
C SER A 119 -8.34 9.20 3.87
N ALA A 120 -7.10 9.50 4.27
CA ALA A 120 -6.20 8.57 4.93
C ALA A 120 -4.99 9.28 5.60
N PRO A 121 -4.04 8.55 6.22
CA PRO A 121 -2.82 9.18 6.69
C PRO A 121 -1.89 9.53 5.52
N ALA A 122 -1.20 10.67 5.64
CA ALA A 122 -0.05 10.94 4.79
C ALA A 122 1.05 9.90 5.03
N VAL A 123 1.68 9.46 3.96
CA VAL A 123 2.72 8.41 3.99
C VAL A 123 4.08 9.02 3.68
N ARG A 124 5.11 8.54 4.36
CA ARG A 124 6.52 8.78 4.03
C ARG A 124 7.25 7.46 3.89
N LEU A 125 8.00 7.33 2.80
CA LEU A 125 8.89 6.19 2.54
C LEU A 125 10.33 6.61 2.81
N VAL A 126 11.08 5.76 3.52
CA VAL A 126 12.51 5.94 3.78
C VAL A 126 13.21 4.63 3.46
N TRP A 127 14.18 4.69 2.55
CA TRP A 127 15.07 3.56 2.26
C TRP A 127 16.39 3.76 3.00
N ARG A 128 16.91 2.68 3.59
CA ARG A 128 18.07 2.73 4.48
C ARG A 128 18.98 1.53 4.28
N ASP A 129 20.28 1.74 4.53
CA ASP A 129 21.25 0.67 4.77
C ASP A 129 21.21 0.30 6.26
N SER A 130 20.76 -0.91 6.58
CA SER A 130 20.70 -1.42 7.95
C SER A 130 22.07 -1.46 8.62
N GLY A 131 23.15 -1.67 7.85
CA GLY A 131 24.52 -1.80 8.35
C GLY A 131 25.12 -0.48 8.84
N GLU A 132 24.57 0.66 8.42
CA GLU A 132 24.99 2.00 8.84
C GLU A 132 24.23 2.47 10.10
N VAL A 133 23.23 1.72 10.57
CA VAL A 133 22.49 2.08 11.79
C VAL A 133 23.25 1.61 13.03
N GLY A 134 23.71 2.57 13.82
CA GLY A 134 24.28 2.33 15.15
C GLY A 134 23.21 2.28 16.24
N ASP A 135 23.25 3.25 17.15
CA ASP A 135 22.28 3.36 18.24
C ASP A 135 20.89 3.74 17.70
N ILE A 136 19.87 2.96 18.09
CA ILE A 136 18.48 3.12 17.64
C ILE A 136 17.75 4.14 18.53
N ALA A 137 16.96 5.01 17.91
CA ALA A 137 16.13 6.00 18.59
C ALA A 137 14.89 5.37 19.25
N ASP A 138 14.52 5.88 20.42
CA ASP A 138 13.14 5.70 20.91
C ASP A 138 12.20 6.60 20.09
N PRO A 139 11.09 6.06 19.54
CA PRO A 139 10.14 6.88 18.80
C PRO A 139 9.51 7.94 19.71
N PRO A 140 9.26 9.17 19.21
CA PRO A 140 8.50 10.15 19.97
C PRO A 140 7.07 9.63 20.23
N PRO A 141 6.43 10.04 21.34
CA PRO A 141 5.04 9.70 21.58
C PRO A 141 4.16 10.30 20.46
N ALA A 142 3.10 9.58 20.11
CA ALA A 142 2.10 10.09 19.17
C ALA A 142 1.48 11.42 19.70
N PRO A 143 1.13 12.36 18.81
CA PRO A 143 0.40 13.58 19.18
C PRO A 143 -0.90 13.29 19.92
N GLU A 144 -1.36 14.18 20.79
CA GLU A 144 -2.62 14.00 21.54
C GLU A 144 -3.83 13.92 20.61
N GLU A 145 -3.79 14.59 19.47
CA GLU A 145 -4.85 14.62 18.45
C GLU A 145 -4.80 13.44 17.47
N ALA A 146 -3.87 12.50 17.65
CA ALA A 146 -3.73 11.33 16.78
C ALA A 146 -5.06 10.56 16.65
N GLN A 147 -5.43 10.23 15.41
CA GLN A 147 -6.56 9.37 15.14
C GLN A 147 -6.20 7.93 15.43
N ALA A 148 -6.99 7.27 16.29
CA ALA A 148 -6.74 5.89 16.70
C ALA A 148 -6.61 4.93 15.50
N ASP A 149 -7.38 5.15 14.44
CA ASP A 149 -7.38 4.34 13.22
C ASP A 149 -6.04 4.41 12.46
N PHE A 150 -5.29 5.52 12.60
CA PHE A 150 -3.98 5.72 11.98
C PHE A 150 -2.81 5.43 12.91
N LEU A 151 -3.08 4.90 14.10
CA LEU A 151 -2.06 4.39 15.02
C LEU A 151 -1.88 2.89 14.79
N PRO A 152 -0.75 2.48 14.19
CA PRO A 152 -0.45 1.09 13.92
C PRO A 152 -0.44 0.22 15.19
N VAL A 153 -1.15 -0.91 15.17
CA VAL A 153 -1.00 -1.94 16.21
C VAL A 153 0.20 -2.83 15.85
N PRO A 154 1.18 -3.02 16.75
CA PRO A 154 2.34 -3.87 16.46
C PRO A 154 1.94 -5.30 16.10
N CYS A 155 2.48 -5.79 14.99
CA CYS A 155 2.30 -7.17 14.54
C CYS A 155 3.47 -7.62 13.65
N VAL A 156 3.63 -8.93 13.53
CA VAL A 156 4.61 -9.56 12.62
C VAL A 156 3.91 -10.02 11.33
N PHE A 157 4.67 -10.31 10.28
CA PHE A 157 4.13 -10.83 9.02
C PHE A 157 4.32 -12.35 8.91
N GLU A 158 3.30 -13.05 8.41
CA GLU A 158 3.37 -14.47 8.05
C GLU A 158 3.20 -14.65 6.53
N PRO A 159 4.19 -14.25 5.73
CA PRO A 159 3.99 -14.03 4.31
C PRO A 159 3.70 -15.31 3.54
N CYS A 160 2.82 -15.22 2.55
CA CYS A 160 2.56 -16.31 1.61
C CYS A 160 2.40 -15.78 0.17
N SER A 161 2.86 -16.59 -0.79
CA SER A 161 2.73 -16.27 -2.20
C SER A 161 1.33 -16.64 -2.71
N ILE A 162 0.72 -15.73 -3.45
CA ILE A 162 -0.61 -15.90 -4.05
C ILE A 162 -0.59 -15.48 -5.51
N ASP A 163 -1.44 -16.12 -6.31
CA ASP A 163 -1.64 -15.76 -7.72
C ASP A 163 -2.94 -14.96 -7.86
N GLU A 164 -2.80 -13.74 -8.35
CA GLU A 164 -3.90 -12.81 -8.54
C GLU A 164 -4.27 -12.67 -10.01
N LEU A 165 -5.55 -12.51 -10.26
CA LEU A 165 -6.09 -12.16 -11.57
C LEU A 165 -6.43 -10.67 -11.63
N PRO A 166 -6.32 -10.03 -12.80
CA PRO A 166 -6.73 -8.64 -12.96
C PRO A 166 -8.22 -8.46 -12.69
N ARG A 167 -8.59 -7.24 -12.30
CA ARG A 167 -9.98 -6.76 -12.40
C ARG A 167 -10.35 -6.50 -13.85
N LEU A 168 -11.63 -6.41 -14.15
CA LEU A 168 -12.13 -6.12 -15.50
C LEU A 168 -11.57 -4.81 -16.06
N CYS A 169 -11.41 -3.80 -15.19
CA CYS A 169 -10.82 -2.50 -15.54
C CYS A 169 -9.33 -2.59 -15.91
N ASP A 170 -8.62 -3.65 -15.51
CA ASP A 170 -7.22 -3.87 -15.79
C ASP A 170 -6.95 -4.63 -17.09
N PHE A 171 -8.00 -5.12 -17.76
CA PHE A 171 -7.85 -5.90 -18.98
C PHE A 171 -7.26 -5.03 -20.10
N PRO A 172 -6.26 -5.54 -20.84
CA PRO A 172 -5.74 -4.84 -22.01
C PRO A 172 -6.83 -4.55 -23.05
N PRO A 173 -6.74 -3.43 -23.80
CA PRO A 173 -7.77 -3.03 -24.79
C PRO A 173 -8.12 -4.13 -25.79
N GLU A 174 -7.13 -4.91 -26.24
CA GLU A 174 -7.31 -6.04 -27.15
C GLU A 174 -8.13 -7.18 -26.53
N THR A 175 -7.93 -7.46 -25.24
CA THR A 175 -8.69 -8.47 -24.50
C THR A 175 -10.13 -8.00 -24.30
N ARG A 176 -10.32 -6.71 -23.98
CA ARG A 176 -11.64 -6.09 -23.87
C ARG A 176 -12.42 -6.15 -25.18
N ALA A 177 -11.76 -5.82 -26.30
CA ALA A 177 -12.36 -5.89 -27.63
C ALA A 177 -12.74 -7.32 -28.01
N ALA A 178 -11.88 -8.31 -27.73
CA ALA A 178 -12.14 -9.72 -28.03
C ALA A 178 -13.34 -10.29 -27.26
N LEU A 179 -13.57 -9.82 -26.03
CA LEU A 179 -14.69 -10.22 -25.18
C LEU A 179 -15.96 -9.38 -25.37
N GLY A 180 -15.90 -8.34 -26.20
CA GLY A 180 -17.02 -7.41 -26.37
C GLY A 180 -17.37 -6.63 -25.10
N ILE A 181 -16.39 -6.40 -24.22
CA ILE A 181 -16.59 -5.64 -22.98
C ILE A 181 -16.87 -4.17 -23.35
N PRO A 182 -18.02 -3.60 -22.94
CA PRO A 182 -18.34 -2.20 -23.24
C PRO A 182 -17.27 -1.22 -22.75
N GLU A 183 -17.11 -0.11 -23.46
CA GLU A 183 -16.30 1.01 -22.98
C GLU A 183 -16.91 1.55 -21.67
N GLY A 184 -16.08 1.77 -20.66
CA GLY A 184 -16.52 2.21 -19.32
C GLY A 184 -17.05 1.10 -18.40
N ALA A 185 -17.16 -0.15 -18.85
CA ALA A 185 -17.49 -1.26 -17.94
C ALA A 185 -16.31 -1.54 -16.99
N SER A 186 -16.57 -1.38 -15.69
CA SER A 186 -15.62 -1.58 -14.58
C SER A 186 -16.01 -2.72 -13.65
N ASP A 187 -17.30 -3.04 -13.55
CA ASP A 187 -17.81 -4.02 -12.58
C ASP A 187 -17.40 -5.44 -12.99
N ASP A 188 -16.78 -6.16 -12.06
CA ASP A 188 -16.39 -7.54 -12.29
C ASP A 188 -17.61 -8.47 -12.31
N PRO A 189 -17.57 -9.54 -13.12
CA PRO A 189 -18.62 -10.55 -13.10
C PRO A 189 -18.76 -11.22 -11.73
N GLU A 190 -19.98 -11.64 -11.40
CA GLU A 190 -20.25 -12.45 -10.22
C GLU A 190 -19.36 -13.71 -10.20
N GLY A 191 -18.69 -13.95 -9.07
CA GLY A 191 -17.76 -15.07 -8.89
C GLY A 191 -16.34 -14.84 -9.42
N TRP A 192 -16.01 -13.62 -9.86
CA TRP A 192 -14.62 -13.21 -10.07
C TRP A 192 -13.86 -13.14 -8.73
N PRO A 193 -12.57 -13.51 -8.67
CA PRO A 193 -11.80 -13.43 -7.42
C PRO A 193 -11.66 -11.99 -6.91
N GLU A 194 -11.85 -11.80 -5.60
CA GLU A 194 -11.67 -10.52 -4.90
C GLU A 194 -10.17 -10.25 -4.62
N LEU A 195 -9.77 -8.97 -4.53
CA LEU A 195 -8.34 -8.55 -4.53
C LEU A 195 -7.94 -7.61 -3.38
N ASP A 196 -8.88 -7.24 -2.51
CA ASP A 196 -8.80 -6.10 -1.59
C ASP A 196 -8.93 -6.43 -0.12
N HIS A 197 -9.23 -7.67 0.19
CA HIS A 197 -9.46 -8.10 1.57
C HIS A 197 -8.21 -8.71 2.20
N TYR A 198 -7.01 -8.23 1.82
CA TYR A 198 -5.75 -8.66 2.39
C TYR A 198 -4.61 -7.73 2.00
N SER A 199 -3.64 -7.61 2.89
CA SER A 199 -2.47 -6.77 2.71
C SER A 199 -1.39 -7.50 1.92
N LYS A 200 -0.73 -6.81 1.00
CA LYS A 200 0.17 -7.45 0.03
C LYS A 200 1.26 -6.56 -0.53
N ILE A 201 2.27 -7.23 -1.06
CA ILE A 201 3.32 -6.65 -1.91
C ILE A 201 3.04 -7.07 -3.36
N GLY A 202 3.07 -6.09 -4.27
CA GLY A 202 2.85 -6.30 -5.70
C GLY A 202 1.43 -6.72 -6.05
N GLY A 203 1.31 -7.60 -7.06
CA GLY A 203 0.02 -8.09 -7.56
C GLY A 203 -0.75 -7.12 -8.45
N TRP A 204 -2.08 -7.23 -8.37
CA TRP A 204 -3.06 -6.35 -8.98
C TRP A 204 -3.67 -5.41 -7.93
N THR A 205 -4.10 -4.24 -8.36
CA THR A 205 -4.77 -3.26 -7.49
C THR A 205 -6.26 -3.49 -7.53
N ALA A 206 -6.91 -3.48 -6.36
CA ALA A 206 -8.35 -3.40 -6.30
C ALA A 206 -8.80 -1.94 -6.45
N TRP A 207 -9.65 -1.68 -7.43
CA TRP A 207 -10.18 -0.35 -7.72
C TRP A 207 -11.67 -0.34 -7.37
N TYR A 208 -12.10 0.59 -6.50
CA TYR A 208 -13.51 0.72 -6.10
C TYR A 208 -14.05 2.14 -6.22
N ALA A 209 -13.27 3.12 -5.77
CA ALA A 209 -13.70 4.50 -5.61
C ALA A 209 -12.87 5.48 -6.44
N THR A 210 -11.54 5.29 -6.54
CA THR A 210 -10.65 6.30 -7.15
C THR A 210 -10.32 6.00 -8.62
N GLY A 211 -10.43 4.74 -9.04
CA GLY A 211 -10.14 4.29 -10.40
C GLY A 211 -8.66 4.43 -10.81
N ARG A 212 -8.26 3.83 -11.94
CA ARG A 212 -6.85 3.74 -12.38
C ARG A 212 -6.28 5.05 -12.99
N HIS A 213 -6.97 6.17 -12.84
CA HIS A 213 -6.58 7.40 -13.54
C HIS A 213 -5.38 8.08 -12.86
N GLU A 214 -4.55 8.73 -13.69
CA GLU A 214 -3.46 9.60 -13.23
C GLU A 214 -2.34 8.90 -12.45
N LEU A 215 -1.94 7.69 -12.83
CA LEU A 215 -0.77 6.99 -12.23
C LEU A 215 0.53 7.19 -13.00
N GLY A 216 0.71 8.31 -13.70
CA GLY A 216 1.98 8.65 -14.35
C GLY A 216 3.03 9.09 -13.34
N CYS A 217 4.27 8.62 -13.48
CA CYS A 217 5.43 9.16 -12.79
C CYS A 217 5.76 10.54 -13.37
N ARG A 218 5.89 11.57 -12.52
CA ARG A 218 6.20 12.93 -12.97
C ARG A 218 7.59 13.10 -13.56
N GLU A 219 8.56 12.31 -13.10
CA GLU A 219 9.96 12.44 -13.51
C GLU A 219 10.22 11.78 -14.87
N CYS A 220 9.70 10.57 -15.07
CA CYS A 220 10.02 9.76 -16.25
C CYS A 220 8.82 9.38 -17.13
N GLY A 221 7.58 9.66 -16.70
CA GLY A 221 6.36 9.33 -17.43
C GLY A 221 5.95 7.85 -17.37
N ALA A 222 6.72 6.98 -16.71
CA ALA A 222 6.35 5.58 -16.53
C ALA A 222 5.06 5.44 -15.70
N GLU A 223 4.22 4.46 -16.02
CA GLU A 223 3.06 4.12 -15.18
C GLU A 223 3.55 3.54 -13.85
N LEU A 224 3.17 4.18 -12.74
CA LEU A 224 3.44 3.70 -11.40
C LEU A 224 2.75 2.34 -11.18
N ARG A 225 3.35 1.50 -10.33
CA ARG A 225 2.80 0.18 -9.98
C ARG A 225 2.56 0.12 -8.49
N GLN A 226 1.48 -0.55 -8.08
CA GLN A 226 1.26 -0.84 -6.67
C GLN A 226 2.41 -1.70 -6.17
N THR A 227 3.09 -1.17 -5.16
CA THR A 227 4.22 -1.82 -4.51
C THR A 227 3.76 -2.46 -3.21
N ILE A 228 2.93 -1.75 -2.44
CA ILE A 228 2.33 -2.24 -1.19
C ILE A 228 0.86 -1.84 -1.18
N SER A 229 0.00 -2.75 -0.70
CA SER A 229 -1.38 -2.49 -0.34
C SER A 229 -1.60 -2.94 1.10
N LEU A 230 -2.19 -2.07 1.92
CA LEU A 230 -2.50 -2.33 3.32
C LEU A 230 -4.03 -2.31 3.46
N ALA A 231 -4.63 -3.50 3.48
CA ALA A 231 -6.07 -3.67 3.59
C ALA A 231 -6.50 -3.54 5.06
N THR A 232 -7.68 -2.97 5.32
CA THR A 232 -8.23 -2.88 6.68
C THR A 232 -8.61 -4.25 7.25
N GLU A 233 -8.99 -5.20 6.39
CA GLU A 233 -9.46 -6.55 6.75
C GLU A 233 -8.58 -7.61 6.09
N GLU A 234 -8.48 -8.79 6.72
CA GLU A 234 -7.83 -9.97 6.18
C GLU A 234 -8.86 -11.09 5.94
N HIS A 235 -8.89 -11.63 4.72
CA HIS A 235 -9.79 -12.70 4.29
C HIS A 235 -8.98 -13.88 3.73
N GLU A 236 -9.58 -15.08 3.70
CA GLU A 236 -8.94 -16.26 3.13
C GLU A 236 -8.80 -16.11 1.60
N VAL A 237 -7.56 -16.17 1.11
CA VAL A 237 -7.26 -16.03 -0.32
C VAL A 237 -6.49 -17.20 -0.89
N GLY A 238 -7.15 -18.37 -0.94
CA GLY A 238 -6.73 -19.53 -1.73
C GLY A 238 -5.33 -20.10 -1.43
N CYS A 239 -4.59 -19.53 -0.49
CA CYS A 239 -3.26 -19.92 -0.05
C CYS A 239 -3.29 -21.06 0.98
N GLY A 240 -4.47 -21.34 1.55
CA GLY A 240 -4.66 -22.36 2.59
C GLY A 240 -4.21 -21.93 3.99
N CYS A 241 -3.84 -20.66 4.17
CA CYS A 241 -3.63 -20.07 5.48
C CYS A 241 -4.98 -19.83 6.15
N GLU A 242 -5.10 -20.21 7.43
CA GLU A 242 -6.29 -19.92 8.22
C GLU A 242 -6.37 -18.42 8.50
N VAL A 243 -7.55 -17.84 8.35
CA VAL A 243 -7.84 -16.45 8.68
C VAL A 243 -9.09 -16.44 9.54
N ALA A 244 -9.07 -15.69 10.64
CA ALA A 244 -10.30 -15.37 11.35
C ALA A 244 -11.06 -14.36 10.47
N GLU A 245 -12.10 -14.82 9.76
CA GLU A 245 -12.91 -13.96 8.88
C GLU A 245 -13.38 -12.69 9.63
N ASP A 246 -13.37 -11.56 8.93
CA ASP A 246 -13.76 -10.24 9.43
C ASP A 246 -12.91 -9.65 10.58
N GLU A 247 -11.73 -10.23 10.90
CA GLU A 247 -10.81 -9.58 11.84
C GLU A 247 -9.98 -8.47 11.17
N PRO A 248 -9.82 -7.31 11.83
CA PRO A 248 -9.03 -6.21 11.31
C PRO A 248 -7.55 -6.60 11.25
N ALA A 249 -6.84 -6.12 10.21
CA ALA A 249 -5.42 -6.41 9.97
C ALA A 249 -4.45 -5.85 11.03
N GLY A 250 -4.96 -5.17 12.07
CA GLY A 250 -4.17 -4.38 13.03
C GLY A 250 -4.14 -2.88 12.73
N TRP A 251 -4.90 -2.43 11.72
CA TRP A 251 -5.07 -1.03 11.32
C TRP A 251 -6.42 -0.82 10.62
N SER A 252 -6.83 0.44 10.44
CA SER A 252 -8.07 0.80 9.75
C SER A 252 -7.90 2.10 8.96
N PHE A 253 -8.34 2.12 7.70
CA PHE A 253 -8.24 3.30 6.83
C PHE A 253 -9.61 3.88 6.46
N HIS A 254 -10.57 3.86 7.39
CA HIS A 254 -11.98 4.21 7.13
C HIS A 254 -12.65 3.24 6.12
N ARG A 255 -13.99 3.29 5.95
CA ARG A 255 -14.85 2.54 4.99
C ARG A 255 -14.42 1.12 4.51
N ARG A 256 -13.64 0.35 5.27
CA ARG A 256 -13.09 -0.96 4.86
C ARG A 256 -12.22 -0.92 3.60
N GLY A 257 -11.51 0.19 3.38
CA GLY A 257 -10.63 0.34 2.22
C GLY A 257 -9.22 -0.23 2.42
N ALA A 258 -8.44 -0.24 1.33
CA ALA A 258 -7.02 -0.54 1.30
C ALA A 258 -6.20 0.71 0.95
N LEU A 259 -5.16 0.99 1.72
CA LEU A 259 -4.17 2.02 1.39
C LEU A 259 -3.14 1.43 0.42
N ASN A 260 -3.14 1.94 -0.81
CA ASN A 260 -2.28 1.50 -1.89
C ASN A 260 -1.14 2.49 -2.13
N ILE A 261 0.10 2.02 -2.07
CA ILE A 261 1.32 2.79 -2.34
C ILE A 261 1.84 2.40 -3.73
N PHE A 262 1.94 3.37 -4.63
CA PHE A 262 2.38 3.17 -6.00
C PHE A 262 3.75 3.82 -6.23
N THR A 263 4.77 3.02 -6.56
CA THR A 263 6.11 3.54 -6.86
C THR A 263 6.44 3.42 -8.34
N CYS A 264 7.43 4.19 -8.77
CA CYS A 264 7.88 4.17 -10.16
C CYS A 264 8.74 2.91 -10.41
N PRO A 265 8.42 2.12 -11.46
CA PRO A 265 9.17 0.90 -11.74
C PRO A 265 10.55 1.17 -12.36
N ALA A 266 10.80 2.38 -12.89
CA ALA A 266 12.10 2.75 -13.45
C ALA A 266 13.10 3.18 -12.37
N ASP A 267 12.60 3.81 -11.30
CA ASP A 267 13.39 4.27 -10.16
C ASP A 267 12.44 4.51 -8.98
N VAL A 268 12.61 3.76 -7.89
CA VAL A 268 11.73 3.82 -6.72
C VAL A 268 11.91 5.12 -5.90
N THR A 269 12.99 5.85 -6.14
CA THR A 269 13.24 7.16 -5.50
C THR A 269 12.47 8.30 -6.16
N HIS A 270 11.90 8.08 -7.35
CA HIS A 270 10.97 9.04 -7.95
C HIS A 270 9.71 9.21 -7.09
N PRO A 271 8.97 10.32 -7.26
CA PRO A 271 7.72 10.55 -6.53
C PRO A 271 6.75 9.38 -6.66
N PHE A 272 6.28 8.89 -5.51
CA PHE A 272 5.26 7.85 -5.40
C PHE A 272 3.86 8.47 -5.27
N LYS A 273 2.82 7.64 -5.35
CA LYS A 273 1.42 8.02 -5.12
C LYS A 273 0.78 7.14 -4.07
N VAL A 274 -0.20 7.69 -3.36
CA VAL A 274 -1.05 6.93 -2.45
C VAL A 274 -2.52 7.07 -2.86
N ARG A 275 -3.25 5.95 -2.86
CA ARG A 275 -4.71 5.92 -3.05
C ARG A 275 -5.35 5.08 -1.93
N VAL A 276 -6.57 5.44 -1.55
CA VAL A 276 -7.41 4.59 -0.70
C VAL A 276 -8.65 4.22 -1.49
N ASP A 277 -8.90 2.92 -1.61
CA ASP A 277 -10.02 2.33 -2.34
C ASP A 277 -10.75 1.30 -1.49
#